data_AF-A0A1F3BCB1-F1
#
_entry.id   AF-A0A1F3BCB1-F1
#
_cell.length_a   1.000
_cell.length_b   1.000
_cell.length_c   1.000
_cell.angle_alpha   90.00
_cell.angle_beta   90.00
_cell.angle_gamma   90.00
#
_symmetry.space_group_name_H-M   'P 1'
#
loop_
_entity.id
_entity.type
_entity.pdbx_description
1 polymer ?
#
loop_
_entity_poly.entity_id
_entity_poly.type
_entity_poly.pdbx_seq_one_letter_code
_entity_poly.pdbx_strand_id
1 'polypeptide(L)'
;MPAGDAQRAWFPEMFEDLKSHWSRDMTWKELAVFCHDMTEKRQRIKEARNIRLPRMTCQKCGGRMVLPPISIRSALFALRKINAIDESEFKKLDREWGKHRKANGLDACGNRPKS
;
A
#
# COMPACT_ATOMS: atom_id res chain seq x y z
N MET A 1 20.16 4.96 11.02
CA MET A 1 18.94 4.40 10.38
C MET A 1 19.14 2.89 10.28
N PRO A 2 18.22 2.07 10.78
CA PRO A 2 18.24 0.63 10.52
C PRO A 2 18.28 0.35 9.01
N ALA A 3 19.04 -0.66 8.58
CA ALA A 3 19.10 -1.05 7.18
C ALA A 3 17.68 -1.41 6.67
N GLY A 4 17.25 -0.81 5.57
CA GLY A 4 15.98 -1.11 4.91
C GLY A 4 14.80 -0.19 5.23
N ASP A 5 14.89 0.70 6.23
CA ASP A 5 13.79 1.63 6.56
C ASP A 5 13.43 2.57 5.40
N ALA A 6 14.41 2.94 4.58
CA ALA A 6 14.18 3.76 3.41
C ALA A 6 13.28 3.06 2.39
N GLN A 7 13.43 1.74 2.21
CA GLN A 7 12.63 0.93 1.27
C GLN A 7 11.38 0.32 1.91
N ARG A 8 11.22 0.43 3.24
CA ARG A 8 10.09 -0.13 3.97
C ARG A 8 8.77 0.47 3.48
N ALA A 9 7.86 -0.43 3.09
CA ALA A 9 6.51 -0.10 2.65
C ALA A 9 5.55 0.06 3.84
N TRP A 10 5.65 -0.81 4.85
CA TRP A 10 4.77 -0.83 6.03
C TRP A 10 5.59 -0.69 7.30
N PHE A 11 5.30 0.35 8.10
CA PHE A 11 5.85 0.53 9.44
C PHE A 11 4.96 -0.17 10.49
N PRO A 12 5.49 -0.49 11.69
CA PRO A 12 4.71 -1.08 12.78
C PRO A 12 3.38 -0.36 13.03
N GLU A 13 3.38 0.97 13.06
CA GLU A 13 2.17 1.77 13.31
C GLU A 13 1.11 1.64 12.21
N MET A 14 1.51 1.31 10.98
CA MET A 14 0.57 1.08 9.88
C MET A 14 -0.08 -0.30 9.99
N PHE A 15 0.60 -1.29 10.59
CA PHE A 15 0.02 -2.60 10.84
C PHE A 15 -1.04 -2.55 11.95
N GLU A 16 -0.83 -1.75 12.99
CA GLU A 16 -1.81 -1.52 14.05
C GLU A 16 -3.09 -0.84 13.50
N ASP A 17 -2.92 0.19 12.66
CA ASP A 17 -4.05 0.82 11.96
C ASP A 17 -4.79 -0.18 11.07
N LEU A 18 -4.05 -0.97 10.28
CA LEU A 18 -4.63 -1.98 9.39
C LEU A 18 -5.44 -3.01 10.18
N LYS A 19 -4.91 -3.49 11.31
CA LYS A 19 -5.60 -4.45 12.17
C LYS A 19 -6.87 -3.87 12.79
N SER A 20 -6.85 -2.59 13.15
CA SER A 20 -7.98 -1.90 13.80
C SER A 20 -9.08 -1.51 12.80
N HIS A 21 -8.69 -1.19 11.56
CA HIS A 21 -9.61 -0.73 10.53
C HIS A 21 -10.18 -1.87 9.67
N TRP A 22 -9.44 -2.98 9.53
CA TRP A 22 -9.84 -4.10 8.69
C TRP A 22 -11.10 -4.81 9.21
N SER A 23 -12.02 -5.06 8.27
CA SER A 23 -13.19 -5.93 8.46
C SER A 23 -13.43 -6.72 7.18
N ARG A 24 -14.02 -7.92 7.31
CA ARG A 24 -14.39 -8.76 6.14
C ARG A 24 -15.45 -8.13 5.26
N ASP A 25 -16.26 -7.23 5.82
CA ASP A 25 -17.33 -6.54 5.10
C ASP A 25 -16.85 -5.25 4.41
N MET A 26 -15.56 -4.91 4.54
CA MET A 26 -14.97 -3.74 3.93
C MET A 26 -15.02 -3.83 2.40
N THR A 27 -15.52 -2.78 1.76
CA THR A 27 -15.57 -2.67 0.30
C THR A 27 -14.19 -2.37 -0.29
N TRP A 28 -14.01 -2.69 -1.58
CA TRP A 28 -12.77 -2.32 -2.30
C TRP A 28 -12.52 -0.81 -2.32
N LYS A 29 -13.59 0.01 -2.29
CA LYS A 29 -13.48 1.47 -2.25
C LYS A 29 -12.96 1.95 -0.90
N GLU A 30 -13.46 1.40 0.20
CA GLU A 30 -12.95 1.72 1.54
C GLU A 30 -11.49 1.28 1.70
N LEU A 31 -11.14 0.09 1.21
CA LEU A 31 -9.76 -0.37 1.23
C LEU A 31 -8.83 0.51 0.36
N ALA A 32 -9.32 1.04 -0.77
CA ALA A 32 -8.60 2.00 -1.60
C ALA A 32 -8.32 3.32 -0.84
N VAL A 33 -9.32 3.86 -0.15
CA VAL A 33 -9.18 5.05 0.69
C VAL A 33 -8.16 4.80 1.80
N PHE A 34 -8.28 3.68 2.50
CA PHE A 34 -7.31 3.29 3.52
C PHE A 34 -5.88 3.18 2.96
N CYS A 35 -5.71 2.61 1.76
CA CYS A 35 -4.40 2.54 1.10
C CYS A 35 -3.82 3.93 0.76
N HIS A 36 -4.67 4.88 0.39
CA HIS A 36 -4.28 6.27 0.18
C HIS A 36 -3.77 6.90 1.49
N ASP A 37 -4.54 6.77 2.58
CA ASP A 37 -4.17 7.29 3.90
C ASP A 37 -2.88 6.65 4.41
N MET A 38 -2.68 5.35 4.18
CA MET A 38 -1.44 4.64 4.52
C MET A 38 -0.25 5.12 3.69
N THR A 39 -0.47 5.53 2.44
CA THR A 39 0.57 6.14 1.61
C THR A 39 1.04 7.47 2.21
N GLU A 40 0.11 8.33 2.63
CA GLU A 40 0.43 9.58 3.29
C GLU A 40 1.08 9.35 4.66
N LYS A 41 0.53 8.45 5.48
CA LYS A 41 1.09 8.12 6.80
C LYS A 41 2.52 7.61 6.68
N ARG A 42 2.83 6.76 5.70
CA ARG A 42 4.20 6.31 5.41
C ARG A 42 5.14 7.48 5.12
N GLN A 43 4.68 8.48 4.37
CA GLN A 43 5.46 9.67 4.08
C GLN A 43 5.70 10.49 5.35
N ARG A 44 4.66 10.76 6.14
CA ARG A 44 4.76 11.49 7.42
C ARG A 44 5.71 10.80 8.41
N ILE A 45 5.66 9.47 8.53
CA ILE A 45 6.59 8.70 9.36
C ILE A 45 8.03 8.88 8.90
N LYS A 46 8.29 8.82 7.59
CA LYS A 46 9.63 9.00 7.03
C LYS A 46 10.16 10.40 7.27
N GLU A 47 9.33 11.42 7.08
CA GLU A 47 9.68 12.81 7.36
C GLU A 47 9.99 13.02 8.85
N ALA A 48 9.10 12.57 9.75
CA ALA A 48 9.27 12.69 11.20
C ALA A 48 10.54 11.98 11.71
N ARG A 49 10.89 10.83 11.13
CA ARG A 49 12.09 10.07 11.50
C ARG A 49 13.35 10.49 10.73
N ASN A 50 13.28 11.54 9.92
CA ASN A 50 14.36 11.98 9.03
C ASN A 50 14.90 10.85 8.13
N ILE A 51 14.04 9.88 7.77
CA ILE A 51 14.38 8.77 6.87
C ILE A 51 14.41 9.32 5.46
N ARG A 52 15.62 9.56 4.94
CA ARG A 52 15.80 9.99 3.56
C ARG A 52 15.71 8.78 2.64
N LEU A 53 14.80 8.84 1.68
CA LEU A 53 14.88 7.94 0.52
C LEU A 53 16.24 8.13 -0.15
N PRO A 54 16.87 7.07 -0.67
CA PRO A 54 18.05 7.22 -1.51
C PRO A 54 17.71 8.24 -2.60
N ARG A 55 18.47 9.33 -2.68
CA ARG A 55 18.29 10.35 -3.71
C ARG A 55 18.79 9.79 -5.05
N MET A 56 18.05 8.82 -5.58
CA MET A 56 18.27 8.29 -6.92
C MET A 56 17.50 9.21 -7.86
N THR A 57 18.23 10.12 -8.49
CA THR A 57 17.72 10.95 -9.58
C THR A 57 17.98 10.21 -10.89
N CYS A 58 16.97 10.08 -11.73
CA CYS A 58 17.13 9.53 -13.07
C CYS A 58 18.05 10.45 -13.87
N GLN A 59 19.20 9.96 -14.32
CA GLN A 59 20.17 10.74 -15.12
C GLN A 59 19.60 11.16 -16.49
N LYS A 60 18.59 10.44 -17.00
CA LYS A 60 18.01 10.69 -18.33
C LYS A 60 16.88 11.74 -18.31
N CYS A 61 16.08 11.80 -17.24
CA CYS A 61 14.93 12.72 -17.18
C CYS A 61 14.91 13.64 -15.95
N GLY A 62 15.90 13.55 -15.05
CA GLY A 62 15.95 14.34 -13.82
C GLY A 62 14.90 13.95 -12.76
N GLY A 63 14.04 12.97 -13.05
CA GLY A 63 12.98 12.52 -12.15
C GLY A 63 13.53 11.90 -10.87
N ARG A 64 12.93 12.24 -9.72
CA ARG A 64 13.24 11.60 -8.44
C ARG A 64 12.57 10.23 -8.37
N MET A 65 13.33 9.21 -7.96
CA MET A 65 12.73 7.92 -7.63
C MET A 65 11.90 8.07 -6.36
N VAL A 66 10.58 7.94 -6.50
CA VAL A 66 9.63 7.88 -5.39
C VAL A 66 9.22 6.44 -5.16
N LEU A 67 8.93 6.09 -3.92
CA LEU A 67 8.33 4.79 -3.65
C LEU A 67 6.91 4.75 -4.21
N PRO A 68 6.49 3.61 -4.79
CA PRO A 68 5.12 3.45 -5.24
C PRO A 68 4.15 3.61 -4.05
N PRO A 69 2.93 4.09 -4.30
CA PRO A 69 1.88 4.14 -3.28
C PRO A 69 1.58 2.74 -2.73
N ILE A 70 0.94 2.70 -1.57
CA ILE A 70 0.39 1.46 -1.05
C ILE A 70 -0.78 1.06 -1.95
N SER A 71 -0.68 -0.13 -2.54
CA SER A 71 -1.74 -0.72 -3.38
C SER A 71 -2.65 -1.61 -2.54
N ILE A 72 -3.85 -1.89 -3.04
CA ILE A 72 -4.78 -2.85 -2.41
C ILE A 72 -4.10 -4.21 -2.22
N ARG A 73 -3.38 -4.69 -3.24
CA ARG A 73 -2.62 -5.95 -3.15
C ARG A 73 -1.55 -5.90 -2.05
N SER A 74 -0.88 -4.76 -1.86
CA SER A 74 0.07 -4.58 -0.76
C SER A 74 -0.60 -4.66 0.61
N ALA A 75 -1.81 -4.11 0.77
CA ALA A 75 -2.60 -4.23 1.99
C ALA A 75 -3.03 -5.68 2.25
N LEU A 76 -3.45 -6.43 1.22
CA LEU A 76 -3.76 -7.86 1.36
C LEU A 76 -2.54 -8.68 1.83
N PHE A 77 -1.35 -8.40 1.29
CA PHE A 77 -0.12 -9.03 1.79
C PHE A 77 0.19 -8.64 3.23
N ALA A 78 -0.07 -7.39 3.63
CA ALA A 78 0.11 -6.93 4.99
C ALA A 78 -0.86 -7.63 5.96
N LEU A 79 -2.14 -7.81 5.59
CA LEU A 79 -3.12 -8.57 6.36
C LEU A 79 -2.68 -10.03 6.57
N ARG A 80 -2.22 -10.69 5.51
CA ARG A 80 -1.68 -12.05 5.60
C ARG A 80 -0.46 -12.10 6.52
N LYS A 81 0.44 -11.11 6.41
CA LYS A 81 1.65 -11.03 7.23
C LYS A 81 1.36 -10.89 8.73
N ILE A 82 0.28 -10.22 9.10
CA ILE A 82 -0.14 -10.08 10.51
C ILE A 82 -1.13 -11.17 10.95
N ASN A 83 -1.33 -12.21 10.14
CA ASN A 83 -2.27 -13.30 10.37
C ASN A 83 -3.74 -12.84 10.57
N ALA A 84 -4.12 -11.69 9.99
CA ALA A 84 -5.52 -11.23 10.00
C ALA A 84 -6.39 -11.98 8.98
N ILE A 85 -5.75 -12.53 7.94
CA ILE A 85 -6.34 -13.43 6.94
C ILE A 85 -5.36 -14.59 6.70
N ASP A 86 -5.89 -15.75 6.33
CA ASP A 86 -5.05 -16.90 5.97
C ASP A 86 -4.67 -16.90 4.46
N GLU A 87 -3.88 -17.90 4.05
CA GLU A 87 -3.43 -18.03 2.65
C GLU A 87 -4.59 -18.25 1.67
N SER A 88 -5.64 -18.94 2.09
CA SER A 88 -6.80 -19.24 1.25
C SER A 88 -7.66 -17.99 1.03
N GLU A 89 -7.88 -17.23 2.10
CA GLU A 89 -8.60 -15.95 2.10
C GLU A 89 -7.81 -14.90 1.31
N PHE A 90 -6.48 -14.83 1.48
CA PHE A 90 -5.61 -13.98 0.66
C PHE A 90 -5.75 -14.28 -0.83
N LYS A 91 -5.66 -15.56 -1.26
CA LYS A 91 -5.80 -15.94 -2.67
C LYS A 91 -7.18 -15.59 -3.23
N LYS A 92 -8.24 -15.77 -2.42
CA LYS A 92 -9.61 -15.40 -2.79
C LYS A 92 -9.72 -13.90 -3.01
N LEU A 93 -9.28 -13.09 -2.04
CA LEU A 93 -9.31 -11.63 -2.11
C LEU A 93 -8.46 -11.06 -3.24
N ASP A 94 -7.24 -11.59 -3.47
CA ASP A 94 -6.36 -11.15 -4.57
C ASP A 94 -7.03 -11.40 -5.94
N ARG A 95 -7.72 -12.53 -6.08
CA ARG A 95 -8.48 -12.86 -7.30
C ARG A 95 -9.71 -11.96 -7.47
N GLU A 96 -10.49 -11.76 -6.42
CA GLU A 96 -11.68 -10.89 -6.43
C GLU A 96 -11.31 -9.45 -6.74
N TRP A 97 -10.26 -8.93 -6.10
CA TRP A 97 -9.67 -7.63 -6.43
C TRP A 97 -9.27 -7.55 -7.90
N GLY A 98 -8.55 -8.55 -8.41
CA GLY A 98 -8.15 -8.61 -9.82
C GLY A 98 -9.33 -8.52 -10.79
N LYS A 99 -10.44 -9.21 -10.49
CA LYS A 99 -11.69 -9.13 -11.27
C LYS A 99 -12.34 -7.75 -11.16
N HIS A 100 -12.52 -7.24 -9.95
CA HIS A 100 -13.15 -5.95 -9.69
C HIS A 100 -12.38 -4.81 -10.37
N ARG A 101 -11.05 -4.81 -10.22
CA ARG A 101 -10.14 -3.84 -10.86
C ARG A 101 -10.30 -3.83 -12.38
N LYS A 102 -10.30 -5.02 -13.01
CA LYS A 102 -10.44 -5.13 -14.48
C LYS A 102 -11.82 -4.70 -14.95
N ALA A 103 -12.88 -5.12 -14.26
CA ALA A 103 -14.26 -4.80 -14.64
C ALA A 103 -14.57 -3.30 -14.55
N ASN A 104 -13.92 -2.58 -13.63
CA ASN A 104 -14.16 -1.16 -13.39
C ASN A 104 -13.09 -0.23 -13.97
N GLY A 105 -12.09 -0.78 -14.69
CA GLY A 105 -11.00 0.00 -15.27
C GLY A 105 -10.16 0.74 -14.21
N LEU A 106 -9.91 0.10 -13.07
CA LEU A 106 -9.15 0.71 -11.96
C LEU A 106 -7.64 0.39 -12.06
N ASP A 107 -6.82 1.25 -11.48
CA ASP A 107 -5.40 1.03 -11.27
C ASP A 107 -5.11 0.12 -10.06
N ALA A 108 -3.83 -0.03 -9.69
CA ALA A 108 -3.45 -0.87 -8.53
C ALA A 108 -3.91 -0.32 -7.17
N CYS A 109 -4.26 0.97 -7.09
CA CYS A 109 -4.69 1.66 -5.88
C CYS A 109 -6.21 1.79 -5.77
N GLY A 110 -6.96 1.37 -6.80
CA GLY A 110 -8.42 1.53 -6.83
C GLY A 110 -8.92 2.82 -7.46
N ASN A 111 -8.05 3.57 -8.14
CA ASN A 111 -8.44 4.80 -8.84
C ASN A 111 -8.67 4.53 -10.32
N ARG A 112 -9.54 5.33 -10.96
CA ARG A 112 -9.62 5.35 -12.42
C ARG A 112 -8.37 6.08 -12.98
N PRO A 113 -7.68 5.52 -13.98
CA PRO A 113 -6.62 6.24 -14.68
C PRO A 113 -7.15 7.58 -15.19
N LYS A 114 -6.37 8.65 -15.04
CA LYS A 114 -6.70 9.92 -15.69
C LYS A 114 -6.52 9.72 -17.20
N SER A 115 -7.60 9.90 -17.97
CA SER A 115 -7.57 9.96 -19.44
C SER A 115 -6.74 11.14 -19.93
#